data_AF-A0A6G7BWR0-F1
#
_entry.id   AF-A0A6G7BWR0-F1
#
_cell.length_a   1.000
_cell.length_b   1.000
_cell.length_c   1.000
_cell.angle_alpha   90.00
_cell.angle_beta   90.00
_cell.angle_gamma   90.00
#
_symmetry.space_group_name_H-M   'P 1'
#
loop_
_entity.id
_entity.type
_entity.pdbx_description
1 polymer ?
#
loop_
_entity_poly.entity_id
_entity_poly.type
_entity_poly.pdbx_seq_one_letter_code
_entity_poly.pdbx_strand_id
1 'polypeptide(L)'
;MKKLIISIVVLSLLAACYKDKGNYVIDMPESPVLQNLDTLYEAMTGDSLIVQPKITGIATEDLECDWRIDVPEALVPEANHYKGNALRIVFGLEAKRYTARLTVTNKANGMKYFYPFKIQGVTEFSRGTLVLSQDQGTGKLSFIKPDNSVQPNIYEVINGQPLPVDPLQLHYVRNQFTGNTPLGYWIISKQAGVRLNVNTLKKESLKPGTLFDNFFLAPSTIKVGNLQAHPQGVLLGVINDKFYGGATTTWDQSATYGMFGTYADGEYDLASKFVLSTANNNYTVIAFEKNKKQFVRINLFGSPMYFGTQYSAINSAIFNPTNVGMDLLQLVQINNADTYAYVKNATGQIYELMFNVNFSGPFNFTSGHKRLFIRPEWITADTKMLASRSGYIYVAVQNQVFRYNPLSEQVQLLKTAIKSEVTMLKLEDDENTLIVGSVGTLYYLDIQVGKNGELVKKIEGIPGNPVDMTWRK
;
A
#
# COMPACT_ATOMS: atom_id res chain seq x y z
N MET A 1 -22.35 11.67 -84.90
CA MET A 1 -22.73 12.90 -84.17
C MET A 1 -23.10 12.65 -82.70
N LYS A 2 -24.04 11.76 -82.34
CA LYS A 2 -24.39 11.46 -80.92
C LYS A 2 -23.20 11.05 -80.03
N LYS A 3 -22.27 10.22 -80.53
CA LYS A 3 -21.08 9.78 -79.77
C LYS A 3 -20.06 10.89 -79.52
N LEU A 4 -20.01 11.92 -80.38
CA LEU A 4 -19.07 13.05 -80.25
C LEU A 4 -19.56 14.06 -79.19
N ILE A 5 -20.87 14.27 -79.10
CA ILE A 5 -21.49 15.15 -78.09
C ILE A 5 -21.31 14.57 -76.68
N ILE A 6 -21.46 13.24 -76.53
CA ILE A 6 -21.26 12.56 -75.24
C ILE A 6 -19.80 12.69 -74.76
N SER A 7 -18.81 12.53 -75.65
CA SER A 7 -17.40 12.73 -75.29
C SER A 7 -17.08 14.16 -74.86
N ILE A 8 -17.69 15.18 -75.49
CA ILE A 8 -17.47 16.59 -75.13
C ILE A 8 -18.11 16.93 -73.77
N VAL A 9 -19.28 16.37 -73.47
CA VAL A 9 -19.95 16.54 -72.15
C VAL A 9 -19.16 15.83 -71.04
N VAL A 10 -18.61 14.64 -71.30
CA VAL A 10 -17.79 13.92 -70.32
C VAL A 10 -16.45 14.63 -70.05
N LEU A 11 -15.81 15.22 -71.08
CA LEU A 11 -14.58 15.99 -70.89
C LEU A 11 -14.80 17.30 -70.12
N SER A 12 -15.97 17.93 -70.27
CA SER A 12 -16.31 19.17 -69.53
C SER A 12 -16.70 18.90 -68.07
N LEU A 13 -17.30 17.74 -67.76
CA LEU A 13 -17.52 17.29 -66.39
C LEU A 13 -16.21 16.97 -65.64
N LEU A 14 -15.20 16.41 -66.35
CA LEU A 14 -13.87 16.17 -65.77
C LEU A 14 -13.08 17.47 -65.52
N ALA A 15 -13.34 18.53 -66.30
CA ALA A 15 -12.74 19.85 -66.08
C ALA A 15 -13.34 20.61 -64.88
N ALA A 16 -14.60 20.34 -64.51
CA ALA A 16 -15.24 20.92 -63.32
C ALA A 16 -14.57 20.43 -62.01
N CYS A 17 -14.06 19.19 -62.00
CA CYS A 17 -13.30 18.64 -60.86
C CYS A 17 -11.82 19.08 -60.82
N TYR A 18 -11.30 19.78 -61.83
CA TYR A 18 -9.92 20.28 -61.84
C TYR A 18 -9.77 21.69 -61.24
N LYS A 19 -10.89 22.41 -61.04
CA LYS A 19 -10.89 23.76 -60.47
C LYS A 19 -10.84 23.78 -58.93
N ASP A 20 -11.08 22.67 -58.28
CA ASP A 20 -10.88 22.53 -56.84
C ASP A 20 -9.40 22.26 -56.54
N LYS A 21 -8.60 23.32 -56.62
CA LYS A 21 -7.27 23.32 -56.01
C LYS A 21 -7.49 23.61 -54.53
N GLY A 22 -7.67 22.53 -53.75
CA GLY A 22 -8.02 22.51 -52.32
C GLY A 22 -7.08 23.28 -51.39
N ASN A 23 -6.99 24.58 -51.59
CA ASN A 23 -6.36 25.55 -50.71
C ASN A 23 -7.46 26.52 -50.26
N TYR A 24 -8.48 25.96 -49.62
CA TYR A 24 -9.49 26.74 -48.94
C TYR A 24 -8.84 27.31 -47.68
N VAL A 25 -8.85 28.64 -47.55
CA VAL A 25 -8.61 29.28 -46.25
C VAL A 25 -9.84 28.93 -45.41
N ILE A 26 -9.71 27.91 -44.57
CA ILE A 26 -10.73 27.57 -43.58
C ILE A 26 -10.64 28.65 -42.51
N ASP A 27 -11.53 29.63 -42.58
CA ASP A 27 -11.72 30.61 -41.51
C ASP A 27 -12.35 29.89 -40.32
N MET A 28 -11.49 29.33 -39.45
CA MET A 28 -11.94 28.69 -38.23
C MET A 28 -12.46 29.77 -37.29
N PRO A 29 -13.74 29.69 -36.85
CA PRO A 29 -14.24 30.58 -35.82
C PRO A 29 -13.35 30.55 -34.59
N GLU A 30 -13.23 31.69 -33.91
CA GLU A 30 -12.48 31.75 -32.65
C GLU A 30 -13.01 30.69 -31.66
N SER A 31 -12.09 29.92 -31.09
CA SER A 31 -12.43 28.91 -30.09
C SER A 31 -12.79 29.59 -28.77
N PRO A 32 -13.76 29.08 -28.00
CA PRO A 32 -14.08 29.62 -26.70
C PRO A 32 -12.88 29.51 -25.76
N VAL A 33 -12.68 30.56 -24.98
CA VAL A 33 -11.67 30.60 -23.93
C VAL A 33 -12.30 30.10 -22.64
N LEU A 34 -11.67 29.09 -22.04
CA LEU A 34 -12.08 28.50 -20.77
C LEU A 34 -11.14 28.96 -19.65
N GLN A 35 -11.69 29.58 -18.61
CA GLN A 35 -10.96 29.97 -17.41
C GLN A 35 -11.52 29.22 -16.19
N ASN A 36 -10.67 28.92 -15.21
CA ASN A 36 -11.07 28.26 -13.94
C ASN A 36 -11.68 26.86 -14.11
N LEU A 37 -11.22 26.09 -15.10
CA LEU A 37 -11.43 24.65 -15.11
C LEU A 37 -10.16 23.96 -14.61
N ASP A 38 -10.18 23.49 -13.36
CA ASP A 38 -9.10 22.68 -12.83
C ASP A 38 -9.04 21.29 -13.48
N THR A 39 -7.84 20.71 -13.46
CA THR A 39 -7.61 19.35 -14.00
C THR A 39 -8.13 18.25 -13.08
N LEU A 40 -8.35 18.57 -11.79
CA LEU A 40 -8.80 17.65 -10.75
C LEU A 40 -9.67 18.36 -9.72
N TYR A 41 -10.83 17.80 -9.43
CA TYR A 41 -11.68 18.19 -8.29
C TYR A 41 -11.77 17.05 -7.28
N GLU A 42 -11.63 17.34 -5.99
CA GLU A 42 -11.97 16.40 -4.92
C GLU A 42 -13.45 16.58 -4.53
N ALA A 43 -14.19 15.48 -4.45
CA ALA A 43 -15.62 15.50 -4.10
C ALA A 43 -15.89 14.49 -2.99
N MET A 44 -16.42 14.96 -1.85
CA MET A 44 -16.77 14.07 -0.75
C MET A 44 -18.10 13.38 -1.04
N THR A 45 -18.16 12.06 -0.88
CA THR A 45 -19.39 11.29 -1.08
C THR A 45 -20.47 11.78 -0.12
N GLY A 46 -21.61 12.20 -0.68
CA GLY A 46 -22.73 12.79 0.05
C GLY A 46 -22.75 14.33 0.08
N ASP A 47 -21.66 15.00 -0.30
CA ASP A 47 -21.56 16.46 -0.35
C ASP A 47 -21.84 17.02 -1.75
N SER A 48 -21.97 18.35 -1.84
CA SER A 48 -22.15 19.05 -3.12
C SER A 48 -20.81 19.20 -3.86
N LEU A 49 -20.77 18.78 -5.14
CA LEU A 49 -19.70 19.12 -6.09
C LEU A 49 -20.20 20.21 -7.04
N ILE A 50 -19.45 21.32 -7.10
CA ILE A 50 -19.73 22.46 -7.99
C ILE A 50 -18.50 22.73 -8.85
N VAL A 51 -18.63 22.56 -10.17
CA VAL A 51 -17.61 22.94 -11.15
C VAL A 51 -18.17 24.02 -12.06
N GLN A 52 -17.60 25.23 -11.99
CA GLN A 52 -18.11 26.41 -12.69
C GLN A 52 -16.98 27.20 -13.37
N PRO A 53 -16.55 26.77 -14.56
CA PRO A 53 -15.60 27.53 -15.35
C PRO A 53 -16.25 28.78 -15.92
N LYS A 54 -15.42 29.76 -16.27
CA LYS A 54 -15.84 30.94 -17.03
C LYS A 54 -15.56 30.69 -18.51
N ILE A 55 -16.60 30.77 -19.33
CA ILE A 55 -16.56 30.57 -20.79
C ILE A 55 -16.74 31.93 -21.47
N THR A 56 -15.81 32.30 -22.35
CA THR A 56 -15.90 33.51 -23.18
C THR A 56 -15.70 33.18 -24.66
N GLY A 57 -16.15 34.05 -25.57
CA GLY A 57 -16.06 33.82 -27.02
C GLY A 57 -17.31 33.16 -27.65
N ILE A 58 -18.35 32.91 -26.85
CA ILE A 58 -19.68 32.46 -27.29
C ILE A 58 -20.72 33.32 -26.57
N ALA A 59 -21.74 33.79 -27.28
CA ALA A 59 -22.86 34.51 -26.68
C ALA A 59 -23.62 33.60 -25.69
N THR A 60 -24.18 34.16 -24.62
CA THR A 60 -24.76 33.33 -23.53
C THR A 60 -25.97 32.54 -24.00
N GLU A 61 -26.76 33.11 -24.90
CA GLU A 61 -27.90 32.50 -25.57
C GLU A 61 -27.52 31.34 -26.49
N ASP A 62 -26.31 31.36 -27.04
CA ASP A 62 -25.78 30.34 -27.96
C ASP A 62 -24.93 29.28 -27.24
N LEU A 63 -24.66 29.46 -25.96
CA LEU A 63 -23.86 28.55 -25.16
C LEU A 63 -24.72 27.38 -24.66
N GLU A 64 -24.29 26.16 -24.96
CA GLU A 64 -24.80 24.94 -24.33
C GLU A 64 -23.63 24.16 -23.70
N CYS A 65 -23.79 23.76 -22.44
CA CYS A 65 -22.81 22.97 -21.71
C CYS A 65 -23.40 21.62 -21.32
N ASP A 66 -22.70 20.56 -21.71
CA ASP A 66 -22.99 19.17 -21.34
C ASP A 66 -21.81 18.59 -20.56
N TRP A 67 -22.11 17.95 -19.44
CA TRP A 67 -21.13 17.35 -18.54
C TRP A 67 -21.36 15.86 -18.51
N ARG A 68 -20.27 15.10 -18.58
CA ARG A 68 -20.30 13.66 -18.46
C ARG A 68 -19.26 13.20 -17.45
N ILE A 69 -19.67 12.33 -16.54
CA ILE A 69 -18.76 11.58 -15.66
C ILE A 69 -18.76 10.12 -16.15
N ASP A 70 -17.59 9.61 -16.51
CA ASP A 70 -17.44 8.21 -16.93
C ASP A 70 -17.42 7.31 -15.70
N VAL A 71 -18.51 6.55 -15.52
CA VAL A 71 -18.69 5.58 -14.43
C VAL A 71 -18.84 4.18 -15.05
N PRO A 72 -17.75 3.41 -15.20
CA PRO A 72 -17.77 2.10 -15.87
C PRO A 72 -18.75 1.09 -15.27
N GLU A 73 -18.99 1.19 -13.96
CA GLU A 73 -19.89 0.32 -13.20
C GLU A 73 -21.38 0.74 -13.27
N ALA A 74 -21.70 1.89 -13.87
CA ALA A 74 -23.07 2.37 -13.91
C ALA A 74 -23.94 1.50 -14.83
N LEU A 75 -25.03 0.95 -14.27
CA LEU A 75 -26.05 0.22 -15.03
C LEU A 75 -26.79 1.11 -16.04
N VAL A 76 -26.85 2.42 -15.78
CA VAL A 76 -27.45 3.43 -16.65
C VAL A 76 -26.44 4.56 -16.83
N PRO A 77 -25.56 4.50 -17.86
CA PRO A 77 -24.52 5.50 -18.10
C PRO A 77 -25.06 6.93 -18.21
N GLU A 78 -26.26 7.10 -18.76
CA GLU A 78 -26.96 8.37 -18.96
C GLU A 78 -27.29 9.08 -17.63
N ALA A 79 -27.34 8.36 -16.51
CA ALA A 79 -27.57 8.96 -15.19
C ALA A 79 -26.42 9.88 -14.74
N ASN A 80 -25.25 9.78 -15.39
CA ASN A 80 -24.07 10.58 -15.11
C ASN A 80 -23.83 11.69 -16.15
N HIS A 81 -24.89 12.08 -16.86
CA HIS A 81 -24.91 13.22 -17.78
C HIS A 81 -25.67 14.39 -17.15
N TYR A 82 -25.10 15.60 -17.23
CA TYR A 82 -25.66 16.81 -16.64
C TYR A 82 -25.60 17.97 -17.62
N LYS A 83 -26.51 18.92 -17.49
CA LYS A 83 -26.58 20.11 -18.34
C LYS A 83 -26.52 21.39 -17.53
N GLY A 84 -26.02 22.45 -18.18
CA GLY A 84 -25.99 23.80 -17.63
C GLY A 84 -24.56 24.34 -17.51
N ASN A 85 -24.43 25.64 -17.27
CA ASN A 85 -23.14 26.34 -17.29
C ASN A 85 -22.22 25.98 -16.10
N ALA A 86 -22.72 25.20 -15.15
CA ALA A 86 -21.95 24.61 -14.07
C ALA A 86 -22.42 23.17 -13.84
N LEU A 87 -21.49 22.27 -13.52
CA LEU A 87 -21.84 20.99 -12.93
C LEU A 87 -22.19 21.23 -11.46
N ARG A 88 -23.44 20.96 -11.06
CA ARG A 88 -23.89 21.04 -9.68
C ARG A 88 -24.59 19.75 -9.31
N ILE A 89 -23.94 18.91 -8.53
CA ILE A 89 -24.47 17.61 -8.14
C ILE A 89 -24.23 17.37 -6.66
N VAL A 90 -25.08 16.56 -6.03
CA VAL A 90 -24.70 15.83 -4.81
C VAL A 90 -23.86 14.65 -5.27
N PHE A 91 -22.60 14.59 -4.83
CA PHE A 91 -21.67 13.58 -5.29
C PHE A 91 -21.98 12.24 -4.62
N GLY A 92 -22.76 11.40 -5.30
CA GLY A 92 -23.19 10.08 -4.82
C GLY A 92 -22.30 8.92 -5.26
N LEU A 93 -21.20 9.19 -5.97
CA LEU A 93 -20.31 8.15 -6.48
C LEU A 93 -19.34 7.66 -5.39
N GLU A 94 -18.81 6.45 -5.57
CA GLU A 94 -17.84 5.85 -4.66
C GLU A 94 -16.53 6.68 -4.62
N ALA A 95 -15.72 6.50 -3.57
CA ALA A 95 -14.42 7.18 -3.47
C ALA A 95 -13.36 6.54 -4.39
N LYS A 96 -13.52 6.81 -5.69
CA LYS A 96 -12.66 6.42 -6.80
C LYS A 96 -12.30 7.64 -7.65
N ARG A 97 -11.40 7.44 -8.61
CA ARG A 97 -11.07 8.45 -9.60
C ARG A 97 -11.93 8.26 -10.85
N TYR A 98 -12.67 9.30 -11.21
CA TYR A 98 -13.50 9.34 -12.41
C TYR A 98 -12.89 10.26 -13.46
N THR A 99 -12.97 9.85 -14.71
CA THR A 99 -12.75 10.75 -15.84
C THR A 99 -14.05 11.51 -16.08
N ALA A 100 -13.95 12.82 -16.29
CA ALA A 100 -15.08 13.66 -16.59
C ALA A 100 -14.77 14.56 -17.78
N ARG A 101 -15.81 15.03 -18.46
CA ARG A 101 -15.68 15.92 -19.61
C ARG A 101 -16.75 16.98 -19.60
N LEU A 102 -16.32 18.22 -19.80
CA LEU A 102 -17.18 19.31 -20.23
C LEU A 102 -17.19 19.37 -21.76
N THR A 103 -18.37 19.36 -22.35
CA THR A 103 -18.60 19.63 -23.76
C THR A 103 -19.28 20.97 -23.89
N VAL A 104 -18.59 21.95 -24.48
CA VAL A 104 -19.14 23.27 -24.80
C VAL A 104 -19.60 23.25 -26.25
N THR A 105 -20.87 23.52 -26.49
CA THR A 105 -21.46 23.63 -27.83
C THR A 105 -21.79 25.09 -28.12
N ASN A 106 -21.29 25.62 -29.22
CA ASN A 106 -21.75 26.88 -29.79
C ASN A 106 -22.94 26.59 -30.73
N LYS A 107 -24.15 26.95 -30.33
CA LYS A 107 -25.37 26.68 -31.11
C LYS A 107 -25.46 27.51 -32.39
N ALA A 108 -24.76 28.64 -32.48
CA ALA A 108 -24.78 29.48 -33.68
C ALA A 108 -24.11 28.82 -34.88
N ASN A 109 -23.07 28.00 -34.65
CA ASN A 109 -22.31 27.34 -35.72
C ASN A 109 -22.21 25.81 -35.58
N GLY A 110 -22.76 25.24 -34.50
CA GLY A 110 -22.76 23.79 -34.24
C GLY A 110 -21.44 23.21 -33.76
N MET A 111 -20.39 24.02 -33.54
CA MET A 111 -19.08 23.54 -33.09
C MET A 111 -19.12 23.06 -31.64
N LYS A 112 -18.40 21.96 -31.36
CA LYS A 112 -18.26 21.37 -30.04
C LYS A 112 -16.79 21.37 -29.59
N TYR A 113 -16.57 21.75 -28.34
CA TYR A 113 -15.27 21.82 -27.71
C TYR A 113 -15.25 20.92 -26.49
N PHE A 114 -14.21 20.10 -26.36
CA PHE A 114 -14.13 19.04 -25.36
C PHE A 114 -13.02 19.32 -24.36
N TYR A 115 -13.37 19.41 -23.09
CA TYR A 115 -12.46 19.70 -21.99
C TYR A 115 -12.48 18.57 -20.98
N PRO A 116 -11.50 17.65 -21.02
CA PRO A 116 -11.40 16.58 -20.04
C PRO A 116 -10.87 17.10 -18.70
N PHE A 117 -11.40 16.57 -17.61
CA PHE A 117 -10.91 16.79 -16.26
C PHE A 117 -11.14 15.52 -15.43
N LYS A 118 -10.76 15.52 -14.15
CA LYS A 118 -10.93 14.37 -13.27
C LYS A 118 -11.67 14.75 -12.01
N ILE A 119 -12.43 13.81 -11.47
CA ILE A 119 -13.06 13.92 -10.16
C ILE A 119 -12.51 12.80 -9.28
N GLN A 120 -11.96 13.15 -8.12
CA GLN A 120 -11.56 12.21 -7.09
C GLN A 120 -12.64 12.17 -6.02
N GLY A 121 -13.42 11.09 -6.01
CA GLY A 121 -14.32 10.80 -4.91
C GLY A 121 -13.51 10.53 -3.63
N VAL A 122 -13.92 11.11 -2.52
CA VAL A 122 -13.34 10.90 -1.19
C VAL A 122 -14.44 10.63 -0.16
N THR A 123 -14.10 9.95 0.92
CA THR A 123 -14.94 9.71 2.09
C THR A 123 -14.23 10.25 3.33
N GLU A 124 -14.90 10.27 4.48
CA GLU A 124 -14.27 10.59 5.75
C GLU A 124 -13.06 9.70 6.10
N PHE A 125 -12.99 8.49 5.52
CA PHE A 125 -11.89 7.53 5.72
C PHE A 125 -10.84 7.56 4.60
N SER A 126 -10.98 8.45 3.61
CA SER A 126 -10.02 8.54 2.51
C SER A 126 -8.68 9.14 2.92
N ARG A 127 -8.62 9.86 4.04
CA ARG A 127 -7.37 10.38 4.63
C ARG A 127 -7.37 10.20 6.14
N GLY A 128 -6.34 9.58 6.67
CA GLY A 128 -6.21 9.37 8.11
C GLY A 128 -5.32 8.18 8.46
N THR A 129 -5.26 7.89 9.75
CA THR A 129 -4.45 6.80 10.30
C THR A 129 -5.36 5.80 11.01
N LEU A 130 -5.19 4.52 10.73
CA LEU A 130 -5.79 3.45 11.49
C LEU A 130 -4.76 2.88 12.48
N VAL A 131 -5.22 2.65 13.70
CA VAL A 131 -4.41 2.09 14.79
C VAL A 131 -5.07 0.82 15.26
N LEU A 132 -4.36 -0.30 15.15
CA LEU A 132 -4.72 -1.56 15.76
C LEU A 132 -4.15 -1.61 17.17
N SER A 133 -4.99 -1.95 18.12
CA SER A 133 -4.64 -2.02 19.54
C SER A 133 -5.27 -3.24 20.19
N GLN A 134 -4.73 -3.64 21.34
CA GLN A 134 -5.26 -4.71 22.16
C GLN A 134 -5.76 -4.14 23.48
N ASP A 135 -7.04 -4.34 23.77
CA ASP A 135 -7.66 -3.97 25.03
C ASP A 135 -8.34 -5.20 25.63
N GLN A 136 -7.94 -5.56 26.86
CA GLN A 136 -8.41 -6.77 27.56
C GLN A 136 -8.34 -8.07 26.72
N GLY A 137 -7.36 -8.18 25.82
CA GLY A 137 -7.16 -9.34 24.92
C GLY A 137 -7.93 -9.28 23.60
N THR A 138 -8.88 -8.36 23.45
CA THR A 138 -9.65 -8.15 22.22
C THR A 138 -9.01 -7.07 21.35
N GLY A 139 -9.01 -7.28 20.03
CA GLY A 139 -8.57 -6.26 19.08
C GLY A 139 -9.51 -5.04 19.08
N LYS A 140 -8.93 -3.85 18.99
CA LYS A 140 -9.63 -2.57 18.83
C LYS A 140 -8.99 -1.80 17.68
N LEU A 141 -9.81 -1.31 16.76
CA LEU A 141 -9.37 -0.44 15.67
C LEU A 141 -9.83 0.98 15.95
N SER A 142 -8.92 1.93 15.93
CA SER A 142 -9.23 3.36 16.06
C SER A 142 -8.85 4.10 14.80
N PHE A 143 -9.60 5.14 14.45
CA PHE A 143 -9.28 6.03 13.34
C PHE A 143 -8.87 7.40 13.87
N ILE A 144 -7.72 7.88 13.39
CA ILE A 144 -7.20 9.21 13.68
C ILE A 144 -7.41 10.05 12.43
N LYS A 145 -8.17 11.13 12.56
CA LYS A 145 -8.44 12.08 11.50
C LYS A 145 -7.21 12.96 11.20
N PRO A 146 -7.16 13.63 10.04
CA PRO A 146 -6.05 14.55 9.71
C PRO A 146 -5.82 15.68 10.72
N ASP A 147 -6.86 16.10 11.46
CA ASP A 147 -6.78 17.09 12.55
C ASP A 147 -6.24 16.50 13.87
N ASN A 148 -5.87 15.21 13.88
CA ASN A 148 -5.43 14.40 15.01
C ASN A 148 -6.52 14.04 16.04
N SER A 149 -7.80 14.31 15.76
CA SER A 149 -8.89 13.79 16.59
C SER A 149 -9.02 12.27 16.44
N VAL A 150 -9.34 11.59 17.55
CA VAL A 150 -9.42 10.12 17.62
C VAL A 150 -10.86 9.67 17.68
N GLN A 151 -11.23 8.73 16.80
CA GLN A 151 -12.44 7.92 16.87
C GLN A 151 -12.06 6.52 17.38
N PRO A 152 -12.15 6.28 18.70
CA PRO A 152 -11.74 5.02 19.31
C PRO A 152 -12.71 3.89 18.97
N ASN A 153 -12.19 2.67 18.81
CA ASN A 153 -12.98 1.45 18.56
C ASN A 153 -13.98 1.58 17.37
N ILE A 154 -13.60 2.30 16.32
CA ILE A 154 -14.44 2.61 15.16
C ILE A 154 -14.93 1.35 14.44
N TYR A 155 -14.17 0.24 14.46
CA TYR A 155 -14.60 -1.00 13.82
C TYR A 155 -15.90 -1.53 14.41
N GLU A 156 -16.01 -1.62 15.74
CA GLU A 156 -17.18 -2.18 16.42
C GLU A 156 -18.40 -1.25 16.24
N VAL A 157 -18.17 0.06 16.24
CA VAL A 157 -19.21 1.06 15.95
C VAL A 157 -19.81 0.87 14.55
N ILE A 158 -18.97 0.64 13.54
CA ILE A 158 -19.42 0.50 12.14
C ILE A 158 -20.00 -0.89 11.86
N ASN A 159 -19.40 -1.93 12.45
CA ASN A 159 -19.65 -3.32 12.07
C ASN A 159 -20.53 -4.08 13.08
N GLY A 160 -20.85 -3.49 14.23
CA GLY A 160 -21.72 -4.07 15.25
C GLY A 160 -21.16 -5.32 15.95
N GLN A 161 -19.86 -5.58 15.82
CA GLN A 161 -19.20 -6.79 16.32
C GLN A 161 -17.73 -6.51 16.67
N PRO A 162 -17.14 -7.22 17.65
CA PRO A 162 -15.76 -7.02 18.03
C PRO A 162 -14.78 -7.60 16.99
N LEU A 163 -13.54 -7.12 17.00
CA LEU A 163 -12.45 -7.77 16.26
C LEU A 163 -12.04 -9.08 16.95
N PRO A 164 -11.37 -9.99 16.21
CA PRO A 164 -10.78 -11.17 16.82
C PRO A 164 -9.77 -10.82 17.93
N VAL A 165 -9.61 -11.73 18.89
CA VAL A 165 -8.60 -11.66 19.95
C VAL A 165 -7.18 -11.79 19.38
N ASP A 166 -6.16 -11.51 20.20
CA ASP A 166 -4.74 -11.60 19.84
C ASP A 166 -4.37 -10.88 18.52
N PRO A 167 -4.65 -9.57 18.40
CA PRO A 167 -4.24 -8.77 17.24
C PRO A 167 -2.73 -8.82 17.01
N LEU A 168 -2.31 -8.89 15.75
CA LEU A 168 -0.91 -8.95 15.36
C LEU A 168 -0.51 -7.81 14.43
N GLN A 169 -1.25 -7.59 13.35
CA GLN A 169 -0.81 -6.71 12.25
C GLN A 169 -1.97 -6.00 11.56
N LEU A 170 -1.68 -4.83 11.02
CA LEU A 170 -2.61 -4.02 10.25
C LEU A 170 -1.97 -3.63 8.91
N HIS A 171 -2.57 -4.08 7.81
CA HIS A 171 -2.06 -3.82 6.47
C HIS A 171 -3.04 -3.00 5.65
N TYR A 172 -2.61 -1.84 5.18
CA TYR A 172 -3.23 -1.17 4.04
C TYR A 172 -2.68 -1.78 2.75
N VAL A 173 -3.51 -2.56 2.04
CA VAL A 173 -3.13 -3.16 0.76
C VAL A 173 -3.59 -2.30 -0.40
N ARG A 174 -2.66 -2.00 -1.30
CA ARG A 174 -2.90 -1.25 -2.53
C ARG A 174 -2.00 -1.80 -3.63
N ASN A 175 -2.49 -1.78 -4.87
CA ASN A 175 -1.69 -2.16 -6.01
C ASN A 175 -0.95 -0.92 -6.56
N GLN A 176 0.34 -0.85 -6.28
CA GLN A 176 1.21 0.26 -6.66
C GLN A 176 1.47 0.29 -8.17
N PHE A 177 1.29 -0.82 -8.87
CA PHE A 177 1.50 -0.92 -10.32
C PHE A 177 0.27 -0.55 -11.15
N THR A 178 -0.91 -0.45 -10.54
CA THR A 178 -2.16 0.00 -11.19
C THR A 178 -2.61 1.36 -10.62
N GLY A 179 -1.70 2.33 -10.58
CA GLY A 179 -2.01 3.68 -10.13
C GLY A 179 -2.28 3.81 -8.63
N ASN A 180 -1.63 2.99 -7.80
CA ASN A 180 -1.85 2.92 -6.35
C ASN A 180 -3.29 2.59 -5.95
N THR A 181 -3.97 1.73 -6.73
CA THR A 181 -5.37 1.34 -6.48
C THR A 181 -5.54 0.76 -5.08
N PRO A 182 -6.31 1.41 -4.19
CA PRO A 182 -6.60 0.90 -2.84
C PRO A 182 -7.43 -0.38 -2.92
N LEU A 183 -7.01 -1.45 -2.24
CA LEU A 183 -7.70 -2.75 -2.32
C LEU A 183 -8.36 -3.18 -1.00
N GLY A 184 -7.87 -2.73 0.15
CA GLY A 184 -8.44 -3.14 1.44
C GLY A 184 -7.57 -2.77 2.63
N TYR A 185 -8.16 -2.86 3.81
CA TYR A 185 -7.40 -3.01 5.05
C TYR A 185 -7.52 -4.45 5.54
N TRP A 186 -6.39 -5.06 5.90
CA TRP A 186 -6.36 -6.36 6.56
C TRP A 186 -5.98 -6.17 8.03
N ILE A 187 -6.86 -6.62 8.93
CA ILE A 187 -6.59 -6.74 10.35
C ILE A 187 -6.31 -8.21 10.62
N ILE A 188 -5.11 -8.52 11.09
CA ILE A 188 -4.62 -9.88 11.27
C ILE A 188 -4.45 -10.15 12.77
N SER A 189 -4.94 -11.30 13.21
CA SER A 189 -4.76 -11.87 14.54
C SER A 189 -4.03 -13.20 14.48
N LYS A 190 -3.60 -13.76 15.62
CA LYS A 190 -2.87 -15.05 15.65
C LYS A 190 -3.57 -16.20 14.93
N GLN A 191 -4.89 -16.24 14.91
CA GLN A 191 -5.67 -17.36 14.36
C GLN A 191 -6.78 -16.93 13.37
N ALA A 192 -6.88 -15.63 13.07
CA ALA A 192 -7.97 -15.08 12.29
C ALA A 192 -7.52 -13.79 11.57
N GLY A 193 -8.40 -13.25 10.74
CA GLY A 193 -8.24 -11.90 10.21
C GLY A 193 -9.51 -11.43 9.53
N VAL A 194 -9.64 -10.12 9.38
CA VAL A 194 -10.81 -9.46 8.79
C VAL A 194 -10.32 -8.49 7.72
N ARG A 195 -11.01 -8.47 6.58
CA ARG A 195 -10.79 -7.49 5.52
C ARG A 195 -11.84 -6.40 5.58
N LEU A 196 -11.41 -5.13 5.52
CA LEU A 196 -12.28 -3.97 5.49
C LEU A 196 -12.19 -3.24 4.15
N ASN A 197 -13.32 -2.69 3.74
CA ASN A 197 -13.41 -1.75 2.65
C ASN A 197 -12.70 -0.43 3.02
N VAL A 198 -11.87 0.08 2.11
CA VAL A 198 -11.02 1.26 2.37
C VAL A 198 -11.77 2.59 2.51
N ASN A 199 -13.01 2.65 2.04
CA ASN A 199 -13.80 3.88 1.98
C ASN A 199 -14.91 3.91 3.03
N THR A 200 -15.27 2.77 3.62
CA THR A 200 -16.37 2.67 4.59
C THR A 200 -15.96 2.03 5.90
N LEU A 201 -14.77 1.41 5.97
CA LEU A 201 -14.31 0.55 7.07
C LEU A 201 -15.27 -0.59 7.44
N LYS A 202 -16.27 -0.86 6.59
CA LYS A 202 -17.13 -2.02 6.73
C LYS A 202 -16.34 -3.27 6.38
N LYS A 203 -16.56 -4.34 7.15
CA LYS A 203 -16.10 -5.68 6.84
C LYS A 203 -16.66 -6.10 5.49
N GLU A 204 -15.78 -6.60 4.63
CA GLU A 204 -16.18 -7.12 3.33
C GLU A 204 -17.11 -8.32 3.53
N SER A 205 -18.31 -8.26 2.92
CA SER A 205 -19.31 -9.32 2.98
C SER A 205 -19.09 -10.39 1.90
N LEU A 206 -18.40 -10.02 0.82
CA LEU A 206 -18.01 -10.94 -0.25
C LEU A 206 -16.63 -11.53 0.03
N LYS A 207 -16.40 -12.75 -0.46
CA LYS A 207 -15.10 -13.41 -0.35
C LYS A 207 -14.02 -12.56 -1.04
N PRO A 208 -12.87 -12.27 -0.40
CA PRO A 208 -12.50 -12.64 0.97
C PRO A 208 -12.90 -11.57 2.00
N GLY A 209 -13.75 -11.95 2.97
CA GLY A 209 -14.10 -11.11 4.14
C GLY A 209 -13.33 -11.46 5.41
N THR A 210 -12.75 -12.66 5.47
CA THR A 210 -11.89 -13.14 6.55
C THR A 210 -10.59 -13.73 6.03
N LEU A 211 -9.60 -13.91 6.91
CA LEU A 211 -8.33 -14.53 6.53
C LEU A 211 -8.54 -15.99 6.06
N PHE A 212 -9.47 -16.72 6.68
CA PHE A 212 -9.83 -18.08 6.25
C PHE A 212 -10.44 -18.09 4.85
N ASP A 213 -11.29 -17.11 4.56
CA ASP A 213 -11.86 -16.91 3.22
C ASP A 213 -10.81 -16.45 2.20
N ASN A 214 -9.64 -15.97 2.63
CA ASN A 214 -8.58 -15.57 1.71
C ASN A 214 -7.79 -16.75 1.13
N PHE A 215 -8.24 -18.00 1.29
CA PHE A 215 -7.63 -19.17 0.67
C PHE A 215 -8.52 -19.74 -0.45
N PHE A 216 -7.89 -20.21 -1.53
CA PHE A 216 -8.58 -21.06 -2.50
C PHE A 216 -9.00 -22.37 -1.84
N LEU A 217 -8.08 -22.97 -1.08
CA LEU A 217 -8.29 -24.14 -0.23
C LEU A 217 -7.68 -23.85 1.13
N ALA A 218 -8.52 -23.54 2.12
CA ALA A 218 -8.05 -23.16 3.45
C ALA A 218 -7.46 -24.39 4.19
N PRO A 219 -6.37 -24.22 4.95
CA PRO A 219 -5.92 -25.25 5.88
C PRO A 219 -6.95 -25.44 7.00
N SER A 220 -6.95 -26.61 7.64
CA SER A 220 -7.88 -26.93 8.75
C SER A 220 -7.73 -26.01 9.96
N THR A 221 -6.54 -25.46 10.17
CA THR A 221 -6.22 -24.48 11.21
C THR A 221 -5.41 -23.32 10.65
N ILE A 222 -5.47 -22.16 11.28
CA ILE A 222 -4.65 -20.99 10.92
C ILE A 222 -3.86 -20.56 12.16
N LYS A 223 -2.54 -20.51 12.02
CA LYS A 223 -1.59 -19.92 12.97
C LYS A 223 -0.72 -18.94 12.22
N VAL A 224 -1.01 -17.65 12.36
CA VAL A 224 -0.26 -16.60 11.69
C VAL A 224 1.06 -16.37 12.43
N GLY A 225 2.17 -16.52 11.71
CA GLY A 225 3.50 -16.14 12.19
C GLY A 225 3.77 -14.66 11.92
N ASN A 226 3.77 -14.28 10.65
CA ASN A 226 3.89 -12.90 10.20
C ASN A 226 3.39 -12.79 8.76
N LEU A 227 2.71 -11.71 8.43
CA LEU A 227 2.30 -11.33 7.09
C LEU A 227 2.87 -9.95 6.74
N GLN A 228 3.15 -9.74 5.46
CA GLN A 228 3.57 -8.45 4.91
C GLN A 228 2.76 -8.15 3.65
N ALA A 229 2.53 -6.87 3.38
CA ALA A 229 1.88 -6.43 2.16
C ALA A 229 2.92 -6.36 1.02
N HIS A 230 2.65 -7.09 -0.06
CA HIS A 230 3.39 -6.95 -1.31
C HIS A 230 2.92 -5.69 -2.06
N PRO A 231 3.78 -4.99 -2.81
CA PRO A 231 3.39 -3.79 -3.57
C PRO A 231 2.32 -3.98 -4.65
N GLN A 232 2.01 -5.22 -5.04
CA GLN A 232 0.83 -5.53 -5.87
C GLN A 232 -0.49 -5.52 -5.09
N GLY A 233 -0.47 -5.25 -3.79
CA GLY A 233 -1.69 -5.17 -2.97
C GLY A 233 -2.21 -6.52 -2.52
N VAL A 234 -1.33 -7.50 -2.37
CA VAL A 234 -1.63 -8.82 -1.81
C VAL A 234 -0.84 -9.05 -0.53
N LEU A 235 -1.29 -9.97 0.32
CA LEU A 235 -0.52 -10.42 1.48
C LEU A 235 0.41 -11.56 1.10
N LEU A 236 1.52 -11.69 1.83
CA LEU A 236 2.40 -12.87 1.82
C LEU A 236 3.01 -13.06 3.20
N GLY A 237 3.48 -14.26 3.51
CA GLY A 237 4.19 -14.53 4.76
C GLY A 237 3.95 -15.92 5.32
N VAL A 238 4.22 -16.09 6.61
CA VAL A 238 4.26 -17.39 7.28
C VAL A 238 2.94 -17.67 7.99
N ILE A 239 2.27 -18.74 7.58
CA ILE A 239 1.07 -19.29 8.21
C ILE A 239 1.28 -20.80 8.42
N ASN A 240 1.03 -21.30 9.63
CA ASN A 240 1.31 -22.68 10.02
C ASN A 240 2.76 -23.10 9.71
N ASP A 241 3.71 -22.19 9.96
CA ASP A 241 5.14 -22.38 9.67
C ASP A 241 5.48 -22.58 8.17
N LYS A 242 4.51 -22.44 7.25
CA LYS A 242 4.70 -22.49 5.79
C LYS A 242 4.55 -21.11 5.16
N PHE A 243 5.22 -20.88 4.03
CA PHE A 243 5.18 -19.58 3.36
C PHE A 243 4.07 -19.51 2.30
N TYR A 244 3.12 -18.60 2.47
CA TYR A 244 2.03 -18.34 1.53
C TYR A 244 2.23 -16.98 0.84
N GLY A 245 1.65 -16.84 -0.35
CA GLY A 245 1.59 -15.58 -1.09
C GLY A 245 0.30 -15.48 -1.87
N GLY A 246 -0.32 -14.30 -1.82
CA GLY A 246 -1.56 -14.04 -2.53
C GLY A 246 -1.36 -14.05 -4.04
N ALA A 247 -2.30 -14.64 -4.77
CA ALA A 247 -2.26 -14.71 -6.22
C ALA A 247 -2.40 -13.32 -6.86
N THR A 248 -1.54 -13.02 -7.84
CA THR A 248 -1.52 -11.74 -8.57
C THR A 248 -1.84 -11.88 -10.05
N THR A 249 -2.34 -13.05 -10.46
CA THR A 249 -2.60 -13.44 -11.87
C THR A 249 -3.99 -13.09 -12.38
N THR A 250 -4.87 -12.56 -11.52
CA THR A 250 -6.22 -12.11 -11.87
C THR A 250 -6.32 -10.58 -11.88
N TRP A 251 -7.44 -10.04 -12.36
CA TRP A 251 -7.69 -8.60 -12.27
C TRP A 251 -7.71 -8.17 -10.80
N ASP A 252 -7.07 -7.05 -10.46
CA ASP A 252 -6.80 -6.62 -9.08
C ASP A 252 -8.04 -6.26 -8.26
N GLN A 253 -9.18 -6.06 -8.92
CA GLN A 253 -10.49 -5.84 -8.31
C GLN A 253 -11.35 -7.11 -8.25
N SER A 254 -10.85 -8.25 -8.74
CA SER A 254 -11.52 -9.53 -8.63
C SER A 254 -11.55 -10.03 -7.18
N ALA A 255 -12.63 -10.72 -6.81
CA ALA A 255 -12.74 -11.45 -5.54
C ALA A 255 -11.63 -12.50 -5.34
N THR A 256 -11.05 -13.01 -6.43
CA THR A 256 -9.97 -14.02 -6.38
C THR A 256 -8.57 -13.42 -6.27
N TYR A 257 -8.43 -12.09 -6.41
CA TYR A 257 -7.14 -11.43 -6.32
C TYR A 257 -6.61 -11.41 -4.89
N GLY A 258 -5.35 -11.76 -4.71
CA GLY A 258 -4.70 -11.81 -3.39
C GLY A 258 -5.07 -13.01 -2.52
N MET A 259 -5.93 -13.91 -3.01
CA MET A 259 -6.19 -15.18 -2.33
C MET A 259 -4.94 -16.07 -2.34
N PHE A 260 -4.69 -16.74 -1.22
CA PHE A 260 -3.63 -17.71 -1.04
C PHE A 260 -3.95 -19.02 -1.77
N GLY A 261 -3.02 -19.45 -2.62
CA GLY A 261 -2.98 -20.81 -3.16
C GLY A 261 -2.35 -21.79 -2.17
N THR A 262 -1.66 -22.79 -2.70
CA THR A 262 -0.76 -23.63 -1.90
C THR A 262 0.41 -22.80 -1.36
N TYR A 263 0.99 -23.24 -0.25
CA TYR A 263 2.24 -22.66 0.23
C TYR A 263 3.39 -22.97 -0.75
N ALA A 264 4.53 -22.29 -0.63
CA ALA A 264 5.70 -22.55 -1.45
C ALA A 264 6.19 -23.99 -1.24
N ASP A 265 6.15 -24.83 -2.26
CA ASP A 265 6.41 -26.28 -2.13
C ASP A 265 7.79 -26.60 -1.53
N GLY A 266 7.82 -27.45 -0.52
CA GLY A 266 9.06 -27.95 0.10
C GLY A 266 8.89 -28.49 1.52
N GLU A 267 9.90 -29.25 1.96
CA GLU A 267 9.98 -29.84 3.30
C GLU A 267 10.80 -28.94 4.24
N TYR A 268 10.10 -28.04 4.93
CA TYR A 268 10.67 -27.03 5.82
C TYR A 268 9.65 -26.52 6.83
N ASP A 269 10.09 -26.05 7.99
CA ASP A 269 9.27 -25.20 8.86
C ASP A 269 9.98 -23.87 9.12
N LEU A 270 9.31 -22.75 8.84
CA LEU A 270 9.90 -21.43 8.96
C LEU A 270 9.71 -20.83 10.35
N ALA A 271 10.67 -20.03 10.76
CA ALA A 271 10.47 -19.01 11.80
C ALA A 271 9.45 -17.97 11.31
N SER A 272 8.79 -17.29 12.25
CA SER A 272 7.82 -16.23 11.90
C SER A 272 8.47 -14.99 11.30
N LYS A 273 9.76 -14.75 11.58
CA LYS A 273 10.49 -13.56 11.10
C LYS A 273 11.07 -13.83 9.72
N PHE A 274 10.79 -12.93 8.78
CA PHE A 274 11.35 -12.93 7.44
C PHE A 274 11.52 -11.48 6.94
N VAL A 275 12.37 -11.30 5.93
CA VAL A 275 12.55 -10.03 5.23
C VAL A 275 12.07 -10.18 3.80
N LEU A 276 11.16 -9.29 3.37
CA LEU A 276 10.84 -9.07 1.97
C LEU A 276 11.79 -8.01 1.41
N SER A 277 12.79 -8.45 0.66
CA SER A 277 13.82 -7.59 0.06
C SER A 277 13.45 -7.23 -1.37
N THR A 278 13.73 -5.98 -1.76
CA THR A 278 13.53 -5.47 -3.11
C THR A 278 14.86 -5.13 -3.76
N ALA A 279 15.15 -5.70 -4.93
CA ALA A 279 16.32 -5.35 -5.74
C ALA A 279 15.97 -5.45 -7.23
N ASN A 280 16.28 -4.42 -8.02
CA ASN A 280 16.04 -4.37 -9.48
C ASN A 280 14.58 -4.72 -9.88
N ASN A 281 13.60 -4.18 -9.16
CA ASN A 281 12.16 -4.48 -9.30
C ASN A 281 11.77 -5.95 -9.04
N ASN A 282 12.68 -6.78 -8.53
CA ASN A 282 12.39 -8.14 -8.09
C ASN A 282 12.25 -8.19 -6.56
N TYR A 283 11.26 -8.95 -6.12
CA TYR A 283 10.96 -9.19 -4.72
C TYR A 283 11.47 -10.58 -4.35
N THR A 284 12.31 -10.64 -3.33
CA THR A 284 12.89 -11.87 -2.80
C THR A 284 12.72 -11.91 -1.30
N VAL A 285 12.70 -13.11 -0.74
CA VAL A 285 12.43 -13.32 0.66
C VAL A 285 13.62 -14.03 1.29
N ILE A 286 14.11 -13.42 2.37
CA ILE A 286 15.07 -14.02 3.29
C ILE A 286 14.25 -14.58 4.45
N ALA A 287 14.17 -15.90 4.55
CA ALA A 287 13.51 -16.58 5.64
C ALA A 287 14.50 -17.48 6.40
N PHE A 288 14.05 -18.06 7.50
CA PHE A 288 14.87 -18.94 8.32
C PHE A 288 14.11 -20.23 8.59
N GLU A 289 14.73 -21.35 8.24
CA GLU A 289 14.20 -22.68 8.57
C GLU A 289 14.65 -23.03 9.99
N LYS A 290 13.69 -23.21 10.90
CA LYS A 290 13.95 -23.27 12.34
C LYS A 290 14.43 -24.64 12.84
N ASN A 291 14.13 -25.73 12.12
CA ASN A 291 14.50 -27.09 12.54
C ASN A 291 15.95 -27.43 12.14
N LYS A 292 16.35 -27.03 10.94
CA LYS A 292 17.68 -27.14 10.32
C LYS A 292 18.58 -25.95 10.66
N LYS A 293 18.03 -24.89 11.25
CA LYS A 293 18.75 -23.69 11.72
C LYS A 293 19.59 -23.05 10.61
N GLN A 294 18.94 -22.67 9.52
CA GLN A 294 19.57 -22.17 8.31
C GLN A 294 18.76 -21.05 7.64
N PHE A 295 19.43 -20.13 6.95
CA PHE A 295 18.77 -19.14 6.11
C PHE A 295 18.34 -19.77 4.78
N VAL A 296 17.15 -19.41 4.32
CA VAL A 296 16.58 -19.93 3.08
C VAL A 296 16.10 -18.81 2.17
N ARG A 297 16.15 -19.09 0.87
CA ARG A 297 15.68 -18.22 -0.18
C ARG A 297 14.28 -18.64 -0.63
N ILE A 298 13.37 -17.67 -0.69
CA ILE A 298 12.10 -17.78 -1.41
C ILE A 298 12.05 -16.66 -2.44
N ASN A 299 11.70 -16.98 -3.68
CA ASN A 299 11.50 -15.98 -4.75
C ASN A 299 10.03 -15.90 -5.13
N LEU A 300 9.63 -14.76 -5.71
CA LEU A 300 8.28 -14.54 -6.17
C LEU A 300 8.24 -14.55 -7.71
N PHE A 301 7.67 -15.60 -8.31
CA PHE A 301 7.52 -15.76 -9.75
C PHE A 301 6.04 -16.01 -10.09
N GLY A 302 5.20 -14.99 -9.88
CA GLY A 302 3.73 -15.12 -9.91
C GLY A 302 3.15 -15.85 -8.69
N SER A 303 3.90 -16.78 -8.10
CA SER A 303 3.67 -17.39 -6.79
C SER A 303 4.99 -17.55 -6.03
N PRO A 304 4.96 -17.72 -4.68
CA PRO A 304 6.17 -17.98 -3.92
C PRO A 304 6.78 -19.34 -4.25
N MET A 305 8.08 -19.37 -4.55
CA MET A 305 8.85 -20.58 -4.82
C MET A 305 9.97 -20.74 -3.80
N TYR A 306 9.99 -21.89 -3.12
CA TYR A 306 11.00 -22.21 -2.12
C TYR A 306 12.24 -22.83 -2.77
N PHE A 307 13.39 -22.20 -2.57
CA PHE A 307 14.68 -22.65 -3.07
C PHE A 307 15.60 -23.19 -1.98
N GLY A 308 15.20 -23.10 -0.71
CA GLY A 308 16.03 -23.52 0.42
C GLY A 308 17.39 -22.82 0.40
N THR A 309 18.45 -23.62 0.41
CA THR A 309 19.85 -23.16 0.41
C THR A 309 20.50 -23.15 -0.97
N GLN A 310 19.72 -23.08 -2.06
CA GLN A 310 20.24 -23.02 -3.43
C GLN A 310 20.85 -21.64 -3.75
N TYR A 311 21.90 -21.26 -3.05
CA TYR A 311 22.69 -20.05 -3.24
C TYR A 311 24.16 -20.34 -2.90
N SER A 312 25.09 -19.54 -3.41
CA SER A 312 26.50 -19.64 -3.05
C SER A 312 26.75 -18.90 -1.74
N ALA A 313 27.27 -19.61 -0.73
CA ALA A 313 27.70 -19.01 0.54
C ALA A 313 29.11 -18.41 0.39
N ILE A 314 29.20 -17.09 0.52
CA ILE A 314 30.44 -16.32 0.46
C ILE A 314 30.86 -15.96 1.90
N ASN A 315 32.15 -16.09 2.20
CA ASN A 315 32.72 -15.87 3.53
C ASN A 315 32.13 -16.78 4.63
N SER A 316 31.81 -18.03 4.28
CA SER A 316 31.21 -19.01 5.21
C SER A 316 32.06 -19.34 6.45
N ALA A 317 33.35 -19.01 6.43
CA ALA A 317 34.23 -19.09 7.59
C ALA A 317 33.83 -18.14 8.74
N ILE A 318 33.13 -17.03 8.45
CA ILE A 318 32.62 -16.09 9.47
C ILE A 318 31.40 -16.71 10.16
N PHE A 319 30.43 -17.14 9.36
CA PHE A 319 29.38 -18.07 9.74
C PHE A 319 28.80 -18.73 8.49
N ASN A 320 28.35 -19.97 8.62
CA ASN A 320 27.73 -20.70 7.52
C ASN A 320 26.21 -20.45 7.50
N PRO A 321 25.66 -19.77 6.47
CA PRO A 321 24.23 -19.50 6.38
C PRO A 321 23.37 -20.74 6.16
N THR A 322 23.94 -21.82 5.62
CA THR A 322 23.24 -23.11 5.41
C THR A 322 23.29 -24.02 6.64
N ASN A 323 24.02 -23.62 7.68
CA ASN A 323 24.14 -24.34 8.94
C ASN A 323 24.54 -23.37 10.06
N VAL A 324 23.63 -22.49 10.47
CA VAL A 324 23.89 -21.48 11.50
C VAL A 324 24.00 -22.14 12.88
N GLY A 325 23.24 -23.21 13.11
CA GLY A 325 23.26 -24.00 14.35
C GLY A 325 22.65 -23.28 15.56
N MET A 326 21.99 -22.13 15.37
CA MET A 326 21.42 -21.28 16.42
C MET A 326 19.97 -20.90 16.08
N ASP A 327 19.17 -20.62 17.10
CA ASP A 327 17.75 -20.30 16.93
C ASP A 327 17.56 -18.82 16.60
N LEU A 328 16.81 -18.51 15.54
CA LEU A 328 16.51 -17.12 15.17
C LEU A 328 15.54 -16.48 16.17
N LEU A 329 15.90 -15.29 16.67
CA LEU A 329 15.07 -14.47 17.54
C LEU A 329 14.51 -13.24 16.84
N GLN A 330 15.35 -12.51 16.10
CA GLN A 330 14.96 -11.30 15.35
C GLN A 330 15.70 -11.24 14.02
N LEU A 331 15.05 -10.62 13.04
CA LEU A 331 15.60 -10.40 11.70
C LEU A 331 15.12 -9.03 11.20
N VAL A 332 16.06 -8.16 10.86
CA VAL A 332 15.77 -6.83 10.32
C VAL A 332 16.71 -6.51 9.17
N GLN A 333 16.27 -5.65 8.25
CA GLN A 333 17.08 -5.21 7.11
C GLN A 333 17.19 -3.69 7.09
N ILE A 334 18.41 -3.22 6.88
CA ILE A 334 18.80 -1.83 6.66
C ILE A 334 19.02 -1.64 5.15
N ASN A 335 18.54 -0.53 4.60
CA ASN A 335 18.84 -0.08 3.23
C ASN A 335 18.58 -1.10 2.10
N ASN A 336 17.61 -2.00 2.27
CA ASN A 336 17.31 -3.08 1.32
C ASN A 336 18.52 -4.00 1.00
N ALA A 337 19.55 -3.99 1.86
CA ALA A 337 20.81 -4.66 1.60
C ALA A 337 21.35 -5.34 2.87
N ASP A 338 21.74 -4.55 3.85
CA ASP A 338 22.39 -5.04 5.07
C ASP A 338 21.35 -5.66 6.00
N THR A 339 21.47 -6.96 6.22
CA THR A 339 20.52 -7.72 7.03
C THR A 339 21.19 -8.15 8.32
N TYR A 340 20.47 -7.95 9.43
CA TYR A 340 20.92 -8.29 10.77
C TYR A 340 20.00 -9.34 11.36
N ALA A 341 20.59 -10.44 11.82
CA ALA A 341 19.90 -11.49 12.53
C ALA A 341 20.44 -11.62 13.96
N TYR A 342 19.53 -11.75 14.92
CA TYR A 342 19.86 -12.04 16.31
C TYR A 342 19.50 -13.49 16.59
N VAL A 343 20.51 -14.30 16.90
CA VAL A 343 20.39 -15.75 17.02
C VAL A 343 20.90 -16.24 18.37
N LYS A 344 20.26 -17.25 18.95
CA LYS A 344 20.61 -17.81 20.25
C LYS A 344 21.21 -19.20 20.13
N ASN A 345 22.37 -19.41 20.75
CA ASN A 345 22.99 -20.73 20.79
C ASN A 345 22.43 -21.60 21.92
N ALA A 346 22.88 -22.86 22.00
CA ALA A 346 22.44 -23.80 23.02
C ALA A 346 22.82 -23.40 24.46
N THR A 347 23.84 -22.57 24.65
CA THR A 347 24.26 -22.05 25.97
C THR A 347 23.49 -20.79 26.39
N GLY A 348 22.58 -20.30 25.54
CA GLY A 348 21.76 -19.11 25.79
C GLY A 348 22.41 -17.79 25.38
N GLN A 349 23.63 -17.81 24.84
CA GLN A 349 24.28 -16.60 24.31
C GLN A 349 23.62 -16.15 23.02
N ILE A 350 23.44 -14.82 22.91
CA ILE A 350 22.85 -14.19 21.72
C ILE A 350 23.97 -13.60 20.87
N TYR A 351 23.98 -13.98 19.60
CA TYR A 351 24.89 -13.46 18.59
C TYR A 351 24.14 -12.54 17.63
N GLU A 352 24.82 -11.49 17.22
CA GLU A 352 24.43 -10.68 16.07
C GLU A 352 25.19 -11.18 14.84
N LEU A 353 24.43 -11.47 13.78
CA LEU A 353 24.94 -11.80 12.45
C LEU A 353 24.62 -10.64 11.51
N MET A 354 25.59 -10.20 10.73
CA MET A 354 25.38 -9.27 9.61
C MET A 354 25.67 -9.98 8.29
N PHE A 355 24.83 -9.75 7.30
CA PHE A 355 25.01 -10.31 5.96
C PHE A 355 24.30 -9.49 4.89
N ASN A 356 24.69 -9.73 3.65
CA ASN A 356 23.98 -9.27 2.45
C ASN A 356 23.58 -10.47 1.59
N VAL A 357 22.48 -10.34 0.85
CA VAL A 357 22.06 -11.35 -0.12
C VAL A 357 21.88 -10.71 -1.50
N ASN A 358 22.22 -11.47 -2.54
CA ASN A 358 21.70 -11.24 -3.88
C ASN A 358 20.88 -12.46 -4.27
N PHE A 359 19.55 -12.35 -4.20
CA PHE A 359 18.62 -13.41 -4.58
C PHE A 359 17.96 -13.18 -5.94
N SER A 360 18.53 -12.28 -6.75
CA SER A 360 18.12 -11.97 -8.13
C SER A 360 19.14 -12.41 -9.19
N GLY A 361 20.26 -13.01 -8.78
CA GLY A 361 21.32 -13.51 -9.67
C GLY A 361 22.55 -12.57 -9.71
N PRO A 362 23.80 -13.10 -9.59
CA PRO A 362 24.16 -14.45 -9.14
C PRO A 362 23.67 -14.69 -7.71
N PHE A 363 23.02 -15.84 -7.48
CA PHE A 363 22.35 -16.14 -6.21
C PHE A 363 23.36 -16.35 -5.06
N ASN A 364 23.60 -15.31 -4.27
CA ASN A 364 24.66 -15.28 -3.28
C ASN A 364 24.15 -14.92 -1.89
N PHE A 365 24.81 -15.47 -0.87
CA PHE A 365 24.69 -15.06 0.52
C PHE A 365 26.08 -14.72 1.04
N THR A 366 26.31 -13.46 1.38
CA THR A 366 27.62 -12.98 1.85
C THR A 366 27.58 -12.74 3.36
N SER A 367 28.26 -13.60 4.11
CA SER A 367 28.44 -13.43 5.56
C SER A 367 29.36 -12.23 5.82
N GLY A 368 28.90 -11.28 6.64
CA GLY A 368 29.63 -10.08 7.02
C GLY A 368 30.33 -10.23 8.37
N HIS A 369 29.57 -10.33 9.47
CA HIS A 369 30.14 -10.59 10.80
C HIS A 369 29.29 -11.54 11.64
N LYS A 370 29.92 -12.11 12.66
CA LYS A 370 29.30 -12.83 13.77
C LYS A 370 29.98 -12.38 15.06
N ARG A 371 29.22 -11.78 15.97
CA ARG A 371 29.74 -11.36 17.29
C ARG A 371 28.71 -11.59 18.39
N LEU A 372 29.16 -11.63 19.64
CA LEU A 372 28.25 -11.58 20.78
C LEU A 372 27.49 -10.26 20.75
N PHE A 373 26.16 -10.30 20.90
CA PHE A 373 25.39 -9.08 20.97
C PHE A 373 25.63 -8.40 22.32
N ILE A 374 25.87 -7.09 22.31
CA ILE A 374 26.24 -6.31 23.50
C ILE A 374 25.10 -6.03 24.48
N ARG A 375 23.86 -6.35 24.08
CA ARG A 375 22.63 -6.14 24.85
C ARG A 375 21.70 -7.36 24.78
N PRO A 376 22.17 -8.56 25.16
CA PRO A 376 21.36 -9.79 25.05
C PRO A 376 20.04 -9.69 25.83
N GLU A 377 20.00 -8.89 26.91
CA GLU A 377 18.82 -8.64 27.73
C GLU A 377 17.69 -7.89 26.99
N TRP A 378 17.97 -7.27 25.85
CA TRP A 378 16.95 -6.60 25.03
C TRP A 378 16.12 -7.57 24.19
N ILE A 379 16.64 -8.77 23.90
CA ILE A 379 16.02 -9.69 22.93
C ILE A 379 15.20 -10.74 23.67
N THR A 380 13.91 -10.46 23.81
CA THR A 380 12.86 -11.37 24.31
C THR A 380 11.91 -11.80 23.18
N ALA A 381 10.96 -12.70 23.49
CA ALA A 381 9.90 -13.09 22.57
C ALA A 381 9.03 -11.91 22.09
N ASP A 382 8.90 -10.88 22.93
CA ASP A 382 8.03 -9.71 22.70
C ASP A 382 8.78 -8.47 22.24
N THR A 383 10.08 -8.58 21.93
CA THR A 383 10.91 -7.45 21.48
C THR A 383 10.26 -6.72 20.31
N LYS A 384 10.14 -5.39 20.44
CA LYS A 384 9.82 -4.51 19.32
C LYS A 384 11.12 -3.94 18.79
N MET A 385 11.46 -4.34 17.58
CA MET A 385 12.69 -3.96 16.90
C MET A 385 12.36 -3.65 15.44
N LEU A 386 12.88 -2.53 14.95
CA LEU A 386 12.81 -2.16 13.54
C LEU A 386 14.10 -1.48 13.11
N ALA A 387 14.41 -1.55 11.82
CA ALA A 387 15.57 -0.92 11.23
C ALA A 387 15.14 0.22 10.30
N SER A 388 15.91 1.31 10.29
CA SER A 388 15.75 2.40 9.34
C SER A 388 16.83 2.35 8.26
N ARG A 389 16.53 2.95 7.11
CA ARG A 389 17.45 3.20 6.00
C ARG A 389 18.61 4.12 6.40
N SER A 390 18.44 4.94 7.43
CA SER A 390 19.57 5.74 7.95
C SER A 390 20.66 4.89 8.62
N GLY A 391 20.50 3.57 8.74
CA GLY A 391 21.51 2.67 9.30
C GLY A 391 21.35 2.41 10.80
N TYR A 392 20.22 2.79 11.40
CA TYR A 392 19.96 2.57 12.82
C TYR A 392 18.93 1.47 13.04
N ILE A 393 19.07 0.75 14.14
CA ILE A 393 18.08 -0.19 14.66
C ILE A 393 17.47 0.43 15.92
N TYR A 394 16.15 0.53 15.95
CA TYR A 394 15.41 1.00 17.12
C TYR A 394 14.87 -0.19 17.88
N VAL A 395 15.10 -0.21 19.20
CA VAL A 395 14.69 -1.31 20.08
C VAL A 395 13.93 -0.74 21.27
N ALA A 396 12.75 -1.30 21.54
CA ALA A 396 11.97 -0.99 22.73
C ALA A 396 12.32 -1.95 23.87
N VAL A 397 12.54 -1.41 25.06
CA VAL A 397 12.77 -2.17 26.29
C VAL A 397 11.96 -1.50 27.39
N GLN A 398 10.93 -2.20 27.90
CA GLN A 398 9.96 -1.63 28.84
C GLN A 398 9.41 -0.29 28.30
N ASN A 399 9.53 0.80 29.05
CA ASN A 399 9.09 2.14 28.66
C ASN A 399 10.19 2.99 28.00
N GLN A 400 11.25 2.37 27.49
CA GLN A 400 12.38 3.07 26.87
C GLN A 400 12.57 2.63 25.43
N VAL A 401 13.09 3.54 24.60
CA VAL A 401 13.45 3.26 23.22
C VAL A 401 14.91 3.63 23.02
N PHE A 402 15.68 2.68 22.50
CA PHE A 402 17.10 2.84 22.21
C PHE A 402 17.33 2.88 20.70
N ARG A 403 18.22 3.76 20.27
CA ARG A 403 18.85 3.76 18.96
C ARG A 403 20.16 3.00 19.06
N TYR A 404 20.32 1.97 18.23
CA TYR A 404 21.51 1.15 18.11
C TYR A 404 22.14 1.34 16.73
N ASN A 405 23.43 1.65 16.70
CA ASN A 405 24.24 1.66 15.48
C ASN A 405 24.98 0.31 15.38
N PRO A 406 24.59 -0.58 14.46
CA PRO A 406 25.23 -1.89 14.34
C PRO A 406 26.64 -1.82 13.75
N LEU A 407 27.07 -0.71 13.16
CA LEU A 407 28.45 -0.59 12.66
C LEU A 407 29.43 -0.27 13.80
N SER A 408 29.05 0.63 14.71
CA SER A 408 29.92 1.12 15.80
C SER A 408 29.60 0.53 17.18
N GLU A 409 28.54 -0.28 17.29
CA GLU A 409 27.98 -0.78 18.55
C GLU A 409 27.47 0.31 19.50
N GLN A 410 27.35 1.55 19.01
CA GLN A 410 26.87 2.67 19.80
C GLN A 410 25.40 2.48 20.15
N VAL A 411 25.09 2.64 21.44
CA VAL A 411 23.75 2.64 22.00
C VAL A 411 23.43 4.03 22.52
N GLN A 412 22.26 4.55 22.15
CA GLN A 412 21.77 5.83 22.64
C GLN A 412 20.29 5.71 23.03
N LEU A 413 19.95 6.15 24.24
CA LEU A 413 18.57 6.31 24.67
C LEU A 413 17.94 7.49 23.92
N LEU A 414 16.72 7.31 23.39
CA LEU A 414 15.96 8.41 22.79
C LEU A 414 15.51 9.42 23.85
N LYS A 415 15.46 10.69 23.47
CA LYS A 415 15.24 11.82 24.38
C LYS A 415 13.84 11.84 25.01
N THR A 416 12.83 11.41 24.26
CA THR A 416 11.44 11.45 24.74
C THR A 416 11.16 10.36 25.76
N ALA A 417 10.72 10.75 26.96
CA ALA A 417 10.29 9.82 27.98
C ALA A 417 8.91 9.24 27.65
N ILE A 418 8.79 7.91 27.68
CA ILE A 418 7.53 7.19 27.51
C ILE A 418 7.02 6.77 28.89
N LYS A 419 5.74 7.01 29.16
CA LYS A 419 5.15 6.80 30.50
C LYS A 419 5.02 5.34 30.89
N SER A 420 4.73 4.48 29.92
CA SER A 420 4.39 3.06 30.13
C SER A 420 5.16 2.19 29.15
N GLU A 421 5.06 0.88 29.32
CA GLU A 421 5.66 -0.10 28.40
C GLU A 421 5.33 0.22 26.93
N VAL A 422 6.36 0.14 26.10
CA VAL A 422 6.29 0.35 24.66
C VAL A 422 5.82 -0.94 24.00
N THR A 423 4.68 -0.87 23.32
CA THR A 423 4.03 -2.03 22.69
C THR A 423 4.09 -2.00 21.18
N MET A 424 4.50 -0.87 20.58
CA MET A 424 4.63 -0.71 19.13
C MET A 424 5.78 0.24 18.79
N LEU A 425 6.54 -0.11 17.75
CA LEU A 425 7.42 0.80 17.03
C LEU A 425 7.02 0.80 15.56
N LYS A 426 6.96 1.97 14.93
CA LYS A 426 6.67 2.13 13.49
C LYS A 426 7.46 3.31 12.92
N LEU A 427 7.93 3.22 11.69
CA LEU A 427 8.51 4.36 10.97
C LEU A 427 7.48 4.94 10.01
N GLU A 428 7.41 6.27 9.89
CA GLU A 428 6.70 6.90 8.77
C GLU A 428 7.38 6.57 7.42
N ASP A 429 6.68 6.80 6.30
CA ASP A 429 7.16 6.40 4.97
C ASP A 429 8.52 7.01 4.58
N ASP A 430 8.82 8.22 5.07
CA ASP A 430 10.09 8.91 4.84
C ASP A 430 11.18 8.54 5.86
N GLU A 431 10.81 7.76 6.87
CA GLU A 431 11.64 7.31 8.00
C GLU A 431 12.30 8.45 8.80
N ASN A 432 11.75 9.66 8.72
CA ASN A 432 12.18 10.81 9.53
C ASN A 432 11.51 10.84 10.90
N THR A 433 10.39 10.14 11.06
CA THR A 433 9.62 10.07 12.29
C THR A 433 9.52 8.62 12.78
N LEU A 434 9.89 8.38 14.04
CA LEU A 434 9.61 7.14 14.75
C LEU A 434 8.34 7.30 15.57
N ILE A 435 7.35 6.44 15.32
CA ILE A 435 6.12 6.37 16.09
C ILE A 435 6.25 5.28 17.14
N VAL A 436 6.05 5.66 18.40
CA VAL A 436 6.14 4.78 19.57
C VAL A 436 4.74 4.66 20.18
N GLY A 437 4.24 3.44 20.30
CA GLY A 437 2.98 3.15 20.99
C GLY A 437 3.22 2.71 22.42
N SER A 438 2.48 3.30 23.37
CA SER A 438 2.30 2.78 24.73
C SER A 438 0.81 2.77 25.05
N VAL A 439 0.42 2.15 26.18
CA VAL A 439 -0.98 2.14 26.62
C VAL A 439 -1.63 3.53 26.48
N GLY A 440 -2.77 3.61 25.78
CA GLY A 440 -3.52 4.85 25.62
C GLY A 440 -3.00 5.84 24.55
N THR A 441 -1.78 5.66 24.05
CA THR A 441 -0.99 6.77 23.49
C THR A 441 -0.08 6.39 22.32
N LEU A 442 0.02 7.28 21.33
CA LEU A 442 1.09 7.33 20.34
C LEU A 442 1.99 8.56 20.55
N TYR A 443 3.30 8.36 20.48
CA TYR A 443 4.32 9.41 20.50
C TYR A 443 5.00 9.45 19.13
N TYR A 444 5.08 10.62 18.52
CA TYR A 444 5.77 10.84 17.25
C TYR A 444 7.10 11.51 17.56
N LEU A 445 8.21 10.83 17.25
CA LEU A 445 9.56 11.25 17.62
C LEU A 445 10.38 11.60 16.37
N ASP A 446 11.01 12.76 16.37
CA ASP A 446 11.89 13.21 15.29
C ASP A 446 13.22 12.46 15.36
N ILE A 447 13.51 11.70 14.29
CA ILE A 447 14.74 10.91 14.14
C ILE A 447 15.54 11.31 12.89
N GLN A 448 15.29 12.51 12.35
CA GLN A 448 16.11 13.07 11.27
C GLN A 448 17.59 13.13 11.65
N VAL A 449 18.45 13.28 10.64
CA VAL A 449 19.89 13.44 10.87
C VAL A 449 20.16 14.59 11.84
N GLY A 450 20.89 14.31 12.92
CA GLY A 450 21.17 15.27 14.00
C GLY A 450 20.13 15.31 15.12
N LYS A 451 19.04 14.56 15.02
CA LYS A 451 17.99 14.43 16.05
C LYS A 451 18.15 13.14 16.84
N ASN A 452 17.58 13.12 18.04
CA ASN A 452 17.66 11.97 18.96
C ASN A 452 16.30 11.63 19.58
N GLY A 453 15.25 11.65 18.76
CA GLY A 453 13.90 11.29 19.20
C GLY A 453 13.21 12.38 20.01
N GLU A 454 13.40 13.64 19.64
CA GLU A 454 12.60 14.77 20.15
C GLU A 454 11.10 14.55 19.89
N LEU A 455 10.25 14.83 20.87
CA LEU A 455 8.80 14.71 20.71
C LEU A 455 8.28 15.76 19.70
N VAL A 456 7.67 15.29 18.61
CA VAL A 456 6.98 16.12 17.61
C VAL A 456 5.54 16.34 18.03
N LYS A 457 4.81 15.26 18.30
CA LYS A 457 3.42 15.29 18.75
C LYS A 457 3.05 14.03 19.52
N LYS A 458 1.93 14.12 20.23
CA LYS A 458 1.32 13.03 20.98
C LYS A 458 -0.13 12.89 20.56
N ILE A 459 -0.61 11.65 20.43
CA ILE A 459 -2.02 11.34 20.20
C ILE A 459 -2.47 10.42 21.34
N GLU A 460 -3.50 10.84 22.06
CA GLU A 460 -4.07 10.11 23.19
C GLU A 460 -5.49 9.63 22.85
N GLY A 461 -6.03 8.71 23.66
CA GLY A 461 -7.38 8.17 23.47
C GLY A 461 -7.43 6.89 22.63
N ILE A 462 -6.28 6.23 22.41
CA ILE A 462 -6.24 4.90 21.80
C ILE A 462 -6.63 3.86 22.87
N PRO A 463 -7.63 2.99 22.65
CA PRO A 463 -7.97 1.95 23.62
C PRO A 463 -6.81 0.96 23.83
N GLY A 464 -6.50 0.62 25.08
CA GLY A 464 -5.51 -0.40 25.41
C GLY A 464 -4.10 -0.11 24.85
N ASN A 465 -3.42 -1.18 24.42
CA ASN A 465 -2.04 -1.17 23.95
C ASN A 465 -1.97 -1.15 22.41
N PRO A 466 -1.38 -0.12 21.78
CA PRO A 466 -1.14 -0.12 20.33
C PRO A 466 -0.27 -1.31 19.91
N VAL A 467 -0.63 -1.96 18.80
CA VAL A 467 0.03 -3.15 18.26
C VAL A 467 0.65 -2.85 16.89
N ASP A 468 -0.12 -2.22 16.01
CA ASP A 468 0.32 -1.82 14.68
C ASP A 468 -0.50 -0.62 14.19
N MET A 469 -0.03 0.04 13.14
CA MET A 469 -0.74 1.16 12.52
C MET A 469 -0.45 1.26 11.02
N THR A 470 -1.39 1.89 10.31
CA THR A 470 -1.25 2.21 8.88
C THR A 470 -1.96 3.52 8.57
N TRP A 471 -1.62 4.16 7.46
CA TRP A 471 -2.21 5.44 7.07
C TRP A 471 -2.50 5.49 5.57
N ARG A 472 -3.45 6.36 5.23
CA ARG A 472 -3.79 6.77 3.87
C ARG A 472 -3.68 8.28 3.81
N LYS A 473 -2.84 8.78 2.90
CA LYS A 473 -2.55 10.20 2.69
C LYS A 473 -3.41 10.76 1.56
#